data_AF-A0A1U7IQZ2-F1
#
_entry.id   AF-A0A1U7IQZ2-F1
#
_cell.length_a   1.000
_cell.length_b   1.000
_cell.length_c   1.000
_cell.angle_alpha   90.00
_cell.angle_beta   90.00
_cell.angle_gamma   90.00
#
_symmetry.space_group_name_H-M   'P 1'
#
loop_
_entity.id
_entity.type
_entity.pdbx_description
1 polymer ?
#
loop_
_entity_poly.entity_id
_entity_poly.type
_entity_poly.pdbx_seq_one_letter_code
_entity_poly.pdbx_strand_id
1 'polypeptide(L)'
;MQDLSALANHPNPILRVHCFGINLPRRYWTHFSQWKAEWLLTEDNVEVRRVLIQQIGCYRIMQELGASAIDRYREYTLLKIDANIDIEPIHLLKMTCPSTAHIHVLRVPPNLTSAREAIGWVNWDIDPEAFAVET
;
A
#
# COMPACT_ATOMS: atom_id res chain seq x y z
N MET A 1 -8.91 -13.81 10.19
CA MET A 1 -9.93 -13.76 9.12
C MET A 1 -9.17 -13.80 7.80
N GLN A 2 -9.45 -14.75 6.91
CA GLN A 2 -8.66 -14.99 5.68
C GLN A 2 -9.49 -14.96 4.39
N ASP A 3 -10.82 -14.92 4.52
CA ASP A 3 -11.74 -15.11 3.41
C ASP A 3 -13.07 -14.39 3.65
N LEU A 4 -13.61 -13.82 2.58
CA LEU A 4 -14.96 -13.22 2.51
C LEU A 4 -15.77 -13.78 1.33
N SER A 5 -15.26 -14.81 0.63
CA SER A 5 -15.88 -15.41 -0.56
C SER A 5 -17.31 -15.91 -0.33
N ALA A 6 -17.59 -16.43 0.87
CA ALA A 6 -18.94 -16.85 1.27
C ALA A 6 -19.98 -15.72 1.22
N LEU A 7 -19.53 -14.46 1.29
CA LEU A 7 -20.39 -13.28 1.24
C LEU A 7 -20.54 -12.70 -0.17
N ALA A 8 -19.68 -13.09 -1.12
CA ALA A 8 -19.60 -12.50 -2.47
C ALA A 8 -20.98 -12.48 -3.18
N ASN A 9 -21.69 -13.61 -3.09
CA ASN A 9 -22.99 -13.82 -3.73
C ASN A 9 -24.17 -13.62 -2.77
N HIS A 10 -23.96 -12.94 -1.64
CA HIS A 10 -25.03 -12.76 -0.65
C HIS A 10 -26.20 -11.95 -1.25
N PRO A 11 -27.46 -12.44 -1.14
CA PRO A 11 -28.60 -11.89 -1.87
C PRO A 11 -29.00 -10.48 -1.43
N ASN A 12 -28.64 -10.06 -0.21
CA ASN A 12 -28.95 -8.73 0.31
C ASN A 12 -27.99 -7.66 -0.27
N PRO A 13 -28.40 -6.82 -1.25
CA PRO A 13 -27.50 -5.87 -1.92
C PRO A 13 -26.95 -4.78 -0.99
N ILE A 14 -27.65 -4.48 0.11
CA ILE A 14 -27.25 -3.45 1.08
C ILE A 14 -26.41 -4.00 2.24
N LEU A 15 -26.07 -5.30 2.22
CA LEU A 15 -25.16 -5.88 3.21
C LEU A 15 -23.83 -5.09 3.20
N ARG A 16 -23.39 -4.69 4.39
CA ARG A 16 -22.10 -4.01 4.60
C ARG A 16 -21.20 -4.92 5.43
N VAL A 17 -19.97 -5.10 4.97
CA VAL A 17 -18.95 -5.87 5.67
C VAL A 17 -17.91 -4.88 6.17
N HIS A 18 -17.74 -4.83 7.49
CA HIS A 18 -16.74 -3.98 8.14
C HIS A 18 -15.54 -4.83 8.57
N CYS A 19 -14.38 -4.60 7.94
CA CYS A 19 -13.13 -5.29 8.25
C CYS A 19 -11.94 -4.36 7.97
N PHE A 20 -10.80 -4.60 8.63
CA PHE A 20 -9.60 -3.76 8.48
C PHE A 20 -9.81 -2.27 8.80
N GLY A 21 -10.85 -1.96 9.59
CA GLY A 21 -11.24 -0.60 9.97
C GLY A 21 -12.03 0.14 8.89
N ILE A 22 -12.51 -0.55 7.84
CA ILE A 22 -13.22 0.07 6.72
C ILE A 22 -14.50 -0.70 6.36
N ASN A 23 -15.45 -0.02 5.71
CA ASN A 23 -16.52 -0.71 4.99
C ASN A 23 -15.96 -1.22 3.67
N LEU A 24 -15.64 -2.52 3.60
CA LEU A 24 -14.99 -3.10 2.44
C LEU A 24 -15.99 -3.27 1.29
N PRO A 25 -15.74 -2.71 0.09
CA PRO A 25 -16.62 -2.87 -1.06
C PRO A 25 -16.80 -4.32 -1.48
N ARG A 26 -18.00 -4.66 -1.97
CA ARG A 26 -18.38 -6.01 -2.44
C ARG A 26 -17.39 -6.66 -3.40
N ARG A 27 -16.75 -5.87 -4.28
CA ARG A 27 -15.76 -6.39 -5.26
C ARG A 27 -14.54 -7.07 -4.62
N TYR A 28 -14.27 -6.81 -3.35
CA TYR A 28 -13.14 -7.38 -2.61
C TYR A 28 -13.53 -8.55 -1.71
N TRP A 29 -14.81 -8.96 -1.71
CA TRP A 29 -15.30 -10.07 -0.89
C TRP A 29 -14.93 -11.41 -1.52
N THR A 30 -13.63 -11.68 -1.58
CA THR A 30 -13.04 -12.90 -2.12
C THR A 30 -12.09 -13.49 -1.08
N HIS A 31 -11.46 -14.60 -1.44
CA HIS A 31 -10.33 -15.08 -0.65
C HIS A 31 -9.18 -14.07 -0.75
N PHE A 32 -8.53 -13.73 0.37
CA PHE A 32 -7.50 -12.68 0.36
C PHE A 32 -6.25 -13.08 -0.46
N SER A 33 -5.98 -14.37 -0.59
CA SER A 33 -4.94 -14.87 -1.51
C SER A 33 -5.26 -14.61 -2.99
N GLN A 34 -6.53 -14.40 -3.34
CA GLN A 34 -6.96 -14.07 -4.70
C GLN A 34 -6.95 -12.56 -4.97
N TRP A 35 -6.61 -11.75 -3.97
CA TRP A 35 -6.46 -10.31 -4.18
C TRP A 35 -5.29 -10.04 -5.10
N LYS A 36 -5.54 -9.17 -6.07
CA LYS A 36 -4.61 -8.87 -7.16
C LYS A 36 -3.98 -7.50 -6.97
N ALA A 37 -2.67 -7.41 -7.18
CA ALA A 37 -1.99 -6.12 -7.08
C ALA A 37 -2.50 -5.12 -8.12
N GLU A 38 -2.96 -5.57 -9.29
CA GLU A 38 -3.51 -4.74 -10.37
C GLU A 38 -4.65 -3.83 -9.91
N TRP A 39 -5.40 -4.21 -8.87
CA TRP A 39 -6.48 -3.39 -8.32
C TRP A 39 -5.99 -2.08 -7.70
N LEU A 40 -4.71 -1.98 -7.34
CA LEU A 40 -4.10 -0.73 -6.88
C LEU A 40 -4.04 0.34 -7.96
N LEU A 41 -4.00 -0.05 -9.24
CA LEU A 41 -3.90 0.85 -10.39
C LEU A 41 -5.19 1.64 -10.62
N THR A 42 -6.34 1.08 -10.23
CA THR A 42 -7.67 1.64 -10.50
C THR A 42 -8.47 1.97 -9.23
N GLU A 43 -7.93 1.75 -8.04
CA GLU A 43 -8.60 2.10 -6.78
C GLU A 43 -8.30 3.55 -6.39
N ASP A 44 -9.35 4.34 -6.28
CA ASP A 44 -9.29 5.75 -5.89
C ASP A 44 -9.39 5.92 -4.38
N ASN A 45 -10.09 5.00 -3.70
CA ASN A 45 -10.29 5.09 -2.26
C ASN A 45 -8.98 4.82 -1.51
N VAL A 46 -8.47 5.85 -0.83
CA VAL A 46 -7.20 5.81 -0.09
C VAL A 46 -7.19 4.70 0.96
N GLU A 47 -8.29 4.53 1.70
CA GLU A 47 -8.39 3.52 2.75
C GLU A 47 -8.43 2.10 2.19
N VAL A 48 -9.13 1.89 1.06
CA VAL A 48 -9.12 0.58 0.39
C VAL A 48 -7.73 0.26 -0.18
N ARG A 49 -7.04 1.25 -0.78
CA ARG A 49 -5.65 1.10 -1.24
C ARG A 49 -4.71 0.69 -0.09
N ARG A 50 -4.84 1.33 1.07
CA ARG A 50 -4.06 0.96 2.28
C ARG A 50 -4.28 -0.51 2.62
N VAL A 51 -5.53 -0.95 2.64
CA VAL A 51 -5.88 -2.35 2.94
C VAL A 51 -5.35 -3.31 1.88
N LEU A 52 -5.45 -2.98 0.59
CA LEU A 52 -4.86 -3.77 -0.50
C LEU A 52 -3.34 -3.91 -0.34
N ILE A 53 -2.63 -2.81 -0.08
CA ILE A 53 -1.17 -2.82 0.14
C ILE A 53 -0.81 -3.72 1.32
N GLN A 54 -1.52 -3.60 2.43
CA GLN A 54 -1.26 -4.37 3.65
C GLN A 54 -1.55 -5.86 3.48
N GLN A 55 -2.67 -6.22 2.85
CA GLN A 55 -3.09 -7.63 2.73
C GLN A 55 -2.38 -8.38 1.59
N ILE A 56 -2.09 -7.71 0.47
CA ILE A 56 -1.33 -8.33 -0.64
C ILE A 56 0.16 -8.42 -0.25
N GLY A 57 0.68 -7.39 0.40
CA GLY A 57 2.05 -7.30 0.85
C GLY A 57 3.02 -6.80 -0.22
N CYS A 58 4.09 -6.14 0.24
CA CYS A 58 5.09 -5.48 -0.60
C CYS A 58 5.67 -6.42 -1.66
N TYR A 59 6.09 -7.62 -1.26
CA TYR A 59 6.79 -8.54 -2.13
C TYR A 59 5.95 -8.93 -3.35
N ARG A 60 4.69 -9.33 -3.13
CA ARG A 60 3.77 -9.67 -4.21
C ARG A 60 3.46 -8.48 -5.10
N ILE A 61 3.26 -7.30 -4.53
CA ILE A 61 3.03 -6.07 -5.32
C ILE A 61 4.23 -5.76 -6.22
N MET A 62 5.45 -5.87 -5.69
CA MET A 62 6.67 -5.65 -6.47
C MET A 62 6.80 -6.67 -7.61
N GLN A 63 6.48 -7.94 -7.33
CA GLN A 63 6.55 -9.03 -8.30
C GLN A 63 5.47 -8.91 -9.39
N GLU A 64 4.22 -8.61 -9.02
CA GLU A 64 3.08 -8.56 -9.92
C GLU A 64 3.04 -7.27 -10.75
N LEU A 65 3.48 -6.13 -10.21
CA LEU A 65 3.43 -4.83 -10.87
C LEU A 65 4.78 -4.29 -11.35
N GLY A 66 5.89 -4.99 -11.07
CA GLY A 66 7.21 -4.56 -11.53
C GLY A 66 7.73 -3.29 -10.85
N ALA A 67 7.56 -3.17 -9.54
CA ALA A 67 8.04 -1.99 -8.81
C ALA A 67 9.59 -1.90 -8.83
N SER A 68 10.11 -0.72 -9.16
CA SER A 68 11.55 -0.42 -9.14
C SER A 68 11.89 0.54 -8.00
N ALA A 69 13.08 0.40 -7.41
CA ALA A 69 13.55 1.34 -6.40
C ALA A 69 14.14 2.58 -7.08
N ILE A 70 13.62 3.75 -6.75
CA ILE A 70 14.06 5.03 -7.33
C ILE A 70 14.91 5.87 -6.39
N ASP A 71 14.75 5.72 -5.07
CA ASP A 71 15.63 6.36 -4.08
C ASP A 71 15.70 5.54 -2.77
N ARG A 72 16.75 5.77 -1.98
CA ARG A 72 16.96 5.14 -0.66
C ARG A 72 17.47 6.14 0.35
N TYR A 73 16.91 6.09 1.56
CA TYR A 73 17.36 6.91 2.68
C TYR A 73 17.22 6.10 3.98
N ARG A 74 18.35 5.71 4.59
CA ARG A 74 18.39 4.86 5.78
C ARG A 74 17.57 3.57 5.58
N GLU A 75 16.59 3.31 6.45
CA GLU A 75 15.69 2.14 6.41
C GLU A 75 14.58 2.27 5.35
N TYR A 76 14.51 3.42 4.68
CA TYR A 76 13.47 3.75 3.72
C TYR A 76 13.93 3.53 2.28
N THR A 77 13.07 2.91 1.47
CA THR A 77 13.23 2.78 0.03
C THR A 77 11.99 3.35 -0.65
N LEU A 78 12.19 4.32 -1.53
CA LEU A 78 11.13 4.81 -2.40
C LEU A 78 11.04 3.90 -3.63
N LEU A 79 9.87 3.33 -3.84
CA LEU A 79 9.55 2.43 -4.94
C LEU A 79 8.60 3.13 -5.92
N LYS A 80 8.81 2.91 -7.21
CA LYS A 80 7.95 3.37 -8.30
C LYS A 80 7.37 2.16 -9.02
N ILE A 81 6.07 2.18 -9.25
CA ILE A 81 5.36 1.29 -10.16
C ILE A 81 4.94 2.14 -11.34
N ASP A 82 5.50 1.85 -12.51
CA ASP A 82 5.02 2.44 -13.75
C ASP A 82 3.66 1.84 -14.07
N ALA A 83 2.63 2.68 -14.08
CA ALA A 83 1.33 2.29 -14.59
C ALA A 83 1.35 2.41 -16.12
N ASN A 84 0.45 1.69 -16.79
CA ASN A 84 0.28 1.80 -18.24
C ASN A 84 -0.01 3.25 -18.67
N ILE A 85 0.17 3.53 -19.97
CA ILE A 85 -0.13 4.82 -20.61
C ILE A 85 -1.53 5.29 -20.14
N ASP A 86 -1.62 6.56 -19.72
CA ASP A 86 -2.79 7.27 -19.18
C ASP A 86 -3.10 7.08 -17.67
N ILE A 87 -2.28 6.34 -16.91
CA ILE A 87 -2.43 6.21 -15.45
C ILE A 87 -1.23 6.83 -14.74
N GLU A 88 -1.49 7.60 -13.68
CA GLU A 88 -0.44 8.19 -12.84
C GLU A 88 0.42 7.10 -12.16
N PRO A 89 1.76 7.23 -12.14
CA PRO A 89 2.63 6.24 -11.53
C PRO A 89 2.37 6.10 -10.03
N ILE A 90 2.48 4.90 -9.48
CA ILE A 90 2.30 4.68 -8.04
C ILE A 90 3.66 4.75 -7.37
N HIS A 91 3.77 5.63 -6.36
CA HIS A 91 4.95 5.71 -5.50
C HIS A 91 4.64 5.10 -4.13
N LEU A 92 5.50 4.19 -3.68
CA LEU A 92 5.39 3.51 -2.40
C LEU A 92 6.65 3.75 -1.57
N LEU A 93 6.48 4.23 -0.34
CA LEU A 93 7.54 4.27 0.65
C LEU A 93 7.56 2.94 1.41
N LYS A 94 8.63 2.17 1.21
CA LYS A 94 8.91 0.95 1.98
C LYS A 94 9.85 1.30 3.13
N MET A 95 9.48 0.92 4.35
CA MET A 95 10.34 0.99 5.54
C MET A 95 10.61 -0.44 6.02
N THR A 96 11.88 -0.76 6.28
CA THR A 96 12.27 -2.03 6.89
C THR A 96 12.73 -1.77 8.32
N CYS A 97 11.95 -2.22 9.31
CA CYS A 97 12.26 -2.03 10.71
C CYS A 97 13.57 -2.79 11.07
N PRO A 98 14.64 -2.11 11.53
CA PRO A 98 15.94 -2.75 11.77
C PRO A 98 15.90 -3.86 12.83
N SER A 99 15.06 -3.69 13.85
CA SER A 99 14.99 -4.59 15.01
C SER A 99 14.15 -5.85 14.76
N THR A 100 13.14 -5.77 13.89
CA THR A 100 12.18 -6.86 13.66
C THR A 100 12.23 -7.42 12.23
N ALA A 101 12.98 -6.76 11.34
CA ALA A 101 12.92 -6.95 9.89
C ALA A 101 11.50 -6.78 9.30
N HIS A 102 10.54 -6.25 10.07
CA HIS A 102 9.17 -6.06 9.60
C HIS A 102 9.13 -4.97 8.52
N ILE A 103 8.34 -5.21 7.47
CA ILE A 103 8.24 -4.31 6.32
C ILE A 103 6.92 -3.55 6.41
N HIS A 104 7.02 -2.23 6.47
CA HIS A 104 5.88 -1.33 6.33
C HIS A 104 5.91 -0.70 4.94
N VAL A 105 4.74 -0.57 4.31
CA VAL A 105 4.60 0.10 3.01
C VAL A 105 3.43 1.05 3.04
N LEU A 106 3.69 2.28 2.60
CA LEU A 106 2.69 3.31 2.46
C LEU A 106 2.77 3.91 1.06
N ARG A 107 1.63 4.30 0.50
CA ARG A 107 1.61 5.11 -0.73
C ARG A 107 1.97 6.54 -0.37
N VAL A 108 2.78 7.17 -1.22
CA VAL A 108 3.17 8.58 -1.12
C VAL A 108 2.81 9.30 -2.42
N PRO A 109 2.81 10.66 -2.42
CA PRO A 109 2.55 11.41 -3.64
C PRO A 109 3.51 11.02 -4.78
N PRO A 110 2.99 10.92 -6.01
CA PRO A 110 3.72 10.36 -7.14
C PRO A 110 4.72 11.33 -7.78
N ASN A 111 4.72 12.58 -7.34
CA ASN A 111 5.71 13.58 -7.70
C ASN A 111 6.96 13.54 -6.79
N LEU A 112 6.94 12.78 -5.69
CA LEU A 112 8.10 12.66 -4.82
C LEU A 112 9.15 11.75 -5.45
N THR A 113 10.39 12.25 -5.52
CA THR A 113 11.53 11.52 -6.07
C THR A 113 12.57 11.14 -5.01
N SER A 114 12.42 11.62 -3.77
CA SER A 114 13.32 11.28 -2.66
C SER A 114 12.61 10.49 -1.55
N ALA A 115 13.29 9.45 -1.05
CA ALA A 115 12.88 8.70 0.13
C ALA A 115 12.88 9.57 1.40
N ARG A 116 13.77 10.57 1.50
CA ARG A 116 13.79 11.54 2.62
C ARG A 116 12.56 12.45 2.60
N GLU A 117 12.20 12.97 1.44
CA GLU A 117 10.98 13.77 1.27
C GLU A 117 9.73 12.92 1.53
N ALA A 118 9.70 11.69 1.02
CA ALA A 118 8.60 10.76 1.24
C ALA A 118 8.36 10.44 2.71
N ILE A 119 9.41 10.18 3.50
CA ILE A 119 9.24 9.94 4.93
C ILE A 119 8.92 11.23 5.71
N GLY A 120 9.39 12.40 5.26
CA GLY A 120 8.91 13.68 5.78
C GLY A 120 7.41 13.86 5.57
N TRP A 121 6.92 13.62 4.35
CA TRP A 121 5.51 13.70 4.00
C TRP A 121 4.64 12.75 4.85
N VAL A 122 5.08 11.50 5.04
CA VAL A 122 4.38 10.53 5.89
C VAL A 122 4.27 11.01 7.35
N ASN A 123 5.26 11.76 7.83
CA ASN A 123 5.29 12.31 9.19
C ASN A 123 4.83 13.78 9.25
N TRP A 124 3.92 14.20 8.37
CA TRP A 124 3.34 15.57 8.37
C TRP A 124 4.40 16.68 8.17
N ASP A 125 5.29 16.49 7.20
CA ASP A 125 6.37 17.41 6.82
C ASP A 125 7.41 17.67 7.92
N ILE A 126 7.48 16.78 8.92
CA ILE A 126 8.54 16.80 9.93
C ILE A 126 9.82 16.21 9.32
N ASP A 127 10.94 16.93 9.44
CA ASP A 127 12.22 16.41 8.92
C ASP A 127 12.60 15.10 9.64
N PRO A 128 13.04 14.06 8.90
CA PRO A 128 13.45 12.79 9.48
C PRO A 128 14.58 12.86 10.51
N GLU A 129 15.39 13.92 10.50
CA GLU A 129 16.40 14.18 11.52
C GLU A 129 15.78 14.54 12.88
N ALA A 130 14.56 15.10 12.91
CA ALA A 130 13.90 15.49 14.15
C ALA A 130 13.34 14.30 14.97
N PHE A 131 13.19 13.13 14.35
CA PHE A 131 12.76 11.89 15.00
C PHE A 131 13.72 10.72 14.77
N ALA A 132 14.94 11.04 14.34
CA ALA A 132 16.03 10.09 14.32
C ALA A 132 16.38 9.72 15.77
N VAL A 133 15.84 8.61 16.25
CA VAL A 133 16.38 7.99 17.46
C VAL A 133 17.69 7.35 17.02
N GLU A 134 18.80 8.01 17.32
CA GLU A 134 20.12 7.38 17.29
C GLU A 134 20.07 6.17 18.23
N THR A 135 20.25 4.96 17.66
CA THR A 135 20.57 3.74 18.40
C THR A 135 22.06 3.54 18.46
#